data_AF-A0AAE3JF95-F1
#
_entry.id   AF-A0AAE3JF95-F1
#
_cell.length_a   1.000
_cell.length_b   1.000
_cell.length_c   1.000
_cell.angle_alpha   90.00
_cell.angle_beta   90.00
_cell.angle_gamma   90.00
#
_symmetry.space_group_name_H-M   'P 1'
#
loop_
_entity.id
_entity.type
_entity.pdbx_description
1 polymer ?
#
loop_
_entity_poly.entity_id
_entity_poly.type
_entity_poly.pdbx_seq_one_letter_code
_entity_poly.pdbx_strand_id
1 'polypeptide(L)'
;MKTTLLIMAAGIGSRFGTGIKQLEPVDASSHIIMDYSIHDAIEAGFNHVVFIIRKDIEKEFKEVIGDRIASICSSHNVIVDYAFQDINDIPGTLPEGRTKPWGTGQAVLAAKKVIKTPFIVINADDYYGKEGFKAVHEYLVNGGKSCMAGFVLKNTLSDNGGVTRGICKMDEQNNLTEVVETKNIVKTANGAEADGVAVDVNSLVSMNMWGLTPDFLDVLEEGFKEFFEKEVPGNPLKAEYLIPIFIGELLEQGKMSVKVLKTNDTWYGMTYHEDVAAVKDSFMKMLEKGVYQADLFSDL
;
A
#
# COMPACT_ATOMS: atom_id res chain seq x y z
N MET A 1 -8.22 20.40 -5.36
CA MET A 1 -9.18 19.32 -5.03
C MET A 1 -8.69 18.68 -3.74
N LYS A 2 -9.57 18.28 -2.82
CA LYS A 2 -9.13 17.53 -1.64
C LYS A 2 -8.83 16.08 -2.03
N THR A 3 -7.78 15.50 -1.45
CA THR A 3 -7.30 14.15 -1.78
C THR A 3 -6.80 13.49 -0.50
N THR A 4 -7.08 12.20 -0.36
CA THR A 4 -6.79 11.43 0.87
C THR A 4 -5.66 10.42 0.65
N LEU A 5 -4.67 10.39 1.53
CA LEU A 5 -3.73 9.29 1.71
C LEU A 5 -4.32 8.29 2.70
N LEU A 6 -4.60 7.08 2.27
CA LEU A 6 -5.09 5.99 3.10
C LEU A 6 -3.98 4.97 3.36
N ILE A 7 -3.54 4.87 4.61
CA ILE A 7 -2.43 4.01 5.02
C ILE A 7 -2.97 2.77 5.76
N MET A 8 -2.73 1.59 5.21
CA MET A 8 -3.14 0.31 5.82
C MET A 8 -2.10 -0.17 6.83
N ALA A 9 -2.31 0.16 8.10
CA ALA A 9 -1.42 -0.16 9.24
C ALA A 9 -2.02 -1.19 10.22
N ALA A 10 -3.10 -1.89 9.82
CA ALA A 10 -3.80 -2.86 10.65
C ALA A 10 -3.18 -4.28 10.63
N GLY A 11 -2.07 -4.49 9.92
CA GLY A 11 -1.38 -5.79 9.85
C GLY A 11 -0.76 -6.21 11.19
N ILE A 12 -0.77 -7.52 11.47
CA ILE A 12 -0.05 -8.12 12.60
C ILE A 12 1.35 -8.48 12.12
N GLY A 13 2.40 -7.93 12.73
CA GLY A 13 3.79 -8.26 12.46
C GLY A 13 4.17 -9.66 12.96
N SER A 14 3.41 -10.71 12.64
CA SER A 14 3.60 -12.06 13.19
C SER A 14 4.96 -12.70 12.86
N ARG A 15 5.68 -12.13 11.88
CA ARG A 15 7.04 -12.53 11.47
C ARG A 15 8.15 -11.67 12.10
N PHE A 16 7.80 -10.67 12.91
CA PHE A 16 8.72 -9.61 13.36
C PHE A 16 8.89 -9.55 14.90
N GLY A 17 8.67 -10.66 15.60
CA GLY A 17 8.82 -10.73 17.05
C GLY A 17 7.66 -10.07 17.82
N THR A 18 7.95 -9.50 19.00
CA THR A 18 6.96 -8.94 19.93
C THR A 18 6.60 -7.47 19.67
N GLY A 19 7.09 -6.86 18.57
CA GLY A 19 6.85 -5.44 18.24
C GLY A 19 5.98 -5.23 17.00
N ILE A 20 5.48 -4.00 16.84
CA ILE A 20 4.75 -3.59 15.63
C ILE A 20 5.75 -3.27 14.52
N LYS A 21 5.84 -4.17 13.54
CA LYS A 21 6.71 -4.06 12.37
C LYS A 21 6.70 -2.67 11.71
N GLN A 22 5.52 -2.09 11.49
CA GLN A 22 5.36 -0.80 10.79
C GLN A 22 5.95 0.39 11.58
N LEU A 23 6.29 0.18 12.85
CA LEU A 23 6.86 1.18 13.75
C LEU A 23 8.38 1.02 13.92
N GLU A 24 9.02 0.09 13.21
CA GLU A 24 10.48 -0.05 13.24
C GLU A 24 11.14 1.16 12.57
N PRO A 25 12.07 1.85 13.27
CA PRO A 25 12.79 2.98 12.69
C PRO A 25 13.65 2.58 11.51
N VAL A 26 13.81 3.47 10.53
CA VAL A 26 14.62 3.26 9.33
C VAL A 26 15.81 4.22 9.21
N ASP A 27 15.95 5.19 10.11
CA ASP A 27 17.08 6.12 10.15
C ASP A 27 17.53 6.47 11.58
N ALA A 28 18.58 7.29 11.69
CA ALA A 28 19.17 7.71 12.97
C ALA A 28 18.29 8.71 13.75
N SER A 29 17.35 9.37 13.10
CA SER A 29 16.37 10.28 13.71
C SER A 29 15.12 9.54 14.21
N SER A 30 15.13 8.22 14.13
CA SER A 30 14.03 7.33 14.51
C SER A 30 12.76 7.49 13.66
N HIS A 31 12.88 8.02 12.44
CA HIS A 31 11.73 8.02 11.52
C HIS A 31 11.41 6.60 11.08
N ILE A 32 10.15 6.35 10.79
CA ILE A 32 9.62 5.08 10.26
C ILE A 32 9.20 5.25 8.80
N ILE A 33 9.00 4.15 8.07
CA ILE A 33 8.62 4.21 6.63
C ILE A 33 7.40 5.09 6.36
N MET A 34 6.41 5.08 7.26
CA MET A 34 5.22 5.92 7.13
C MET A 34 5.53 7.41 7.16
N ASP A 35 6.56 7.86 7.88
CA ASP A 35 6.95 9.28 7.91
C ASP A 35 7.31 9.78 6.50
N TYR A 36 8.10 8.99 5.78
CA TYR A 36 8.50 9.27 4.39
C TYR A 36 7.29 9.23 3.44
N SER A 37 6.38 8.28 3.63
CA SER A 37 5.15 8.21 2.82
C SER A 37 4.26 9.43 3.04
N ILE A 38 4.19 9.95 4.28
CA ILE A 38 3.42 11.15 4.61
C ILE A 38 4.10 12.38 4.05
N HIS A 39 5.42 12.50 4.21
CA HIS A 39 6.22 13.55 3.59
C HIS A 39 5.95 13.64 2.08
N ASP A 40 6.13 12.54 1.36
CA ASP A 40 5.99 12.50 -0.10
C ASP A 40 4.56 12.79 -0.56
N ALA A 41 3.57 12.36 0.23
CA ALA A 41 2.18 12.67 -0.06
C ALA A 41 1.85 14.15 0.18
N ILE A 42 2.37 14.77 1.24
CA ILE A 42 2.19 16.21 1.48
C ILE A 42 2.88 17.01 0.37
N GLU A 43 4.11 16.65 0.01
CA GLU A 43 4.86 17.25 -1.10
C GLU A 43 4.08 17.14 -2.43
N ALA A 44 3.45 15.98 -2.69
CA ALA A 44 2.62 15.77 -3.87
C ALA A 44 1.31 16.60 -3.84
N GLY A 45 0.82 17.01 -2.67
CA GLY A 45 -0.38 17.83 -2.48
C GLY A 45 -1.58 17.15 -1.80
N PHE A 46 -1.41 15.93 -1.28
CA PHE A 46 -2.42 15.29 -0.43
C PHE A 46 -2.64 16.11 0.85
N ASN A 47 -3.91 16.24 1.27
CA ASN A 47 -4.32 17.15 2.34
C ASN A 47 -5.21 16.47 3.40
N HIS A 48 -5.25 15.15 3.37
CA HIS A 48 -5.95 14.33 4.35
C HIS A 48 -5.22 12.98 4.46
N VAL A 49 -4.90 12.55 5.66
CA VAL A 49 -4.27 11.26 5.95
C VAL A 49 -5.23 10.45 6.82
N VAL A 50 -5.50 9.22 6.42
CA VAL A 50 -6.33 8.28 7.18
C VAL A 50 -5.50 7.04 7.48
N PHE A 51 -5.31 6.74 8.76
CA PHE A 51 -4.68 5.50 9.19
C PHE A 51 -5.75 4.45 9.45
N ILE A 52 -5.65 3.29 8.79
CA ILE A 52 -6.42 2.11 9.15
C ILE A 52 -5.58 1.26 10.10
N ILE A 53 -5.99 1.19 11.35
CA ILE A 53 -5.32 0.43 12.42
C ILE A 53 -6.30 -0.56 13.04
N ARG A 54 -5.85 -1.30 14.06
CA ARG A 54 -6.74 -2.08 14.93
C ARG A 54 -6.83 -1.41 16.30
N LYS A 55 -7.92 -1.65 17.02
CA LYS A 55 -8.15 -1.04 18.35
C LYS A 55 -7.12 -1.47 19.39
N ASP A 56 -6.64 -2.71 19.32
CA ASP A 56 -5.63 -3.26 20.25
C ASP A 56 -4.28 -2.54 20.18
N ILE A 57 -3.94 -1.95 19.03
CA ILE A 57 -2.67 -1.23 18.82
C ILE A 57 -2.82 0.30 18.86
N GLU A 58 -4.04 0.82 19.06
CA GLU A 58 -4.31 2.27 18.95
C GLU A 58 -3.41 3.12 19.84
N LYS A 59 -3.24 2.70 21.10
CA LYS A 59 -2.44 3.44 22.07
C LYS A 59 -0.98 3.50 21.65
N GLU A 60 -0.36 2.36 21.38
CA GLU A 60 1.05 2.26 20.97
C GLU A 60 1.29 3.03 19.66
N PHE A 61 0.35 2.91 18.70
CA PHE A 61 0.42 3.66 17.45
C PHE A 61 0.36 5.17 17.67
N LYS A 62 -0.55 5.66 18.52
CA LYS A 62 -0.66 7.10 18.82
C LYS A 62 0.56 7.64 19.55
N GLU A 63 1.16 6.85 20.44
CA GLU A 63 2.38 7.21 21.18
C GLU A 63 3.61 7.30 20.27
N VAL A 64 3.76 6.41 19.28
CA VAL A 64 4.94 6.40 18.39
C VAL A 64 4.82 7.39 17.23
N ILE A 65 3.67 7.42 16.55
CA ILE A 65 3.49 8.25 15.35
C ILE A 65 2.40 9.31 15.51
N GLY A 66 1.30 8.99 16.19
CA GLY A 66 0.05 9.75 16.10
C GLY A 66 0.19 11.23 16.45
N ASP A 67 0.64 11.56 17.66
CA ASP A 67 0.67 12.96 18.11
C ASP A 67 1.70 13.80 17.34
N ARG A 68 2.87 13.21 17.03
CA ARG A 68 3.92 13.87 16.25
C ARG A 68 3.46 14.17 14.82
N ILE A 69 2.95 13.15 14.11
CA ILE A 69 2.48 13.31 12.74
C ILE A 69 1.24 14.20 12.68
N ALA A 70 0.31 14.12 13.64
CA ALA A 70 -0.84 15.02 13.67
C ALA A 70 -0.40 16.48 13.78
N SER A 71 0.62 16.79 14.59
CA SER A 71 1.19 18.13 14.69
C SER A 71 1.82 18.61 13.38
N ILE A 72 2.60 17.75 12.72
CA ILE A 72 3.24 18.05 11.42
C ILE A 72 2.17 18.25 10.34
N CYS A 73 1.24 17.31 10.19
CA CYS A 73 0.14 17.44 9.24
C CYS A 73 -0.65 18.73 9.47
N SER A 74 -0.95 19.08 10.72
CA SER A 74 -1.64 20.33 11.07
C SER A 74 -0.87 21.57 10.61
N SER A 75 0.47 21.63 10.73
CA SER A 75 1.27 22.76 10.23
C SER A 75 1.25 22.88 8.70
N HIS A 76 0.97 21.80 7.99
CA HIS A 76 0.83 21.77 6.53
C HIS A 76 -0.63 21.75 6.03
N ASN A 77 -1.61 22.08 6.89
CA ASN A 77 -3.05 22.06 6.58
C ASN A 77 -3.59 20.70 6.13
N VAL A 78 -2.99 19.62 6.63
CA VAL A 78 -3.36 18.23 6.37
C VAL A 78 -4.15 17.69 7.56
N ILE A 79 -5.34 17.15 7.30
CA ILE A 79 -6.19 16.54 8.34
C ILE A 79 -5.72 15.11 8.59
N VAL A 80 -5.74 14.66 9.85
CA VAL A 80 -5.44 13.26 10.21
C VAL A 80 -6.66 12.63 10.86
N ASP A 81 -7.09 11.50 10.32
CA ASP A 81 -8.19 10.67 10.84
C ASP A 81 -7.75 9.22 11.03
N TYR A 82 -8.50 8.48 11.84
CA TYR A 82 -8.27 7.07 12.14
C TYR A 82 -9.50 6.25 11.80
N ALA A 83 -9.27 5.09 11.19
CA ALA A 83 -10.26 4.04 10.96
C ALA A 83 -9.79 2.73 11.61
N PHE A 84 -10.74 1.89 12.01
CA PHE A 84 -10.44 0.68 12.76
C PHE A 84 -10.92 -0.55 12.00
N GLN A 85 -9.98 -1.40 11.58
CA GLN A 85 -10.30 -2.70 11.01
C GLN A 85 -10.65 -3.68 12.13
N ASP A 86 -11.93 -4.02 12.24
CA ASP A 86 -12.44 -5.04 13.17
C ASP A 86 -12.77 -6.33 12.40
N ILE A 87 -12.35 -7.49 12.90
CA ILE A 87 -12.67 -8.78 12.27
C ILE A 87 -14.18 -9.09 12.31
N ASN A 88 -14.93 -8.40 13.17
CA ASN A 88 -16.38 -8.52 13.31
C ASN A 88 -17.17 -7.57 12.40
N ASP A 89 -16.53 -6.63 11.70
CA ASP A 89 -17.18 -5.75 10.72
C ASP A 89 -17.41 -6.51 9.41
N ILE A 90 -18.37 -7.45 9.44
CA ILE A 90 -18.65 -8.40 8.36
C ILE A 90 -20.15 -8.60 8.14
N PRO A 91 -20.57 -9.02 6.93
CA PRO A 91 -21.92 -9.51 6.71
C PRO A 91 -22.06 -10.90 7.35
N GLY A 92 -22.75 -10.97 8.49
CA GLY A 92 -23.06 -12.22 9.18
C GLY A 92 -22.25 -12.45 10.45
N THR A 93 -21.97 -13.73 10.76
CA THR A 93 -21.31 -14.14 12.01
C THR A 93 -19.86 -14.54 11.76
N LEU A 94 -18.97 -14.15 12.68
CA LEU A 94 -17.56 -14.54 12.62
C LEU A 94 -17.43 -16.06 12.69
N PRO A 95 -16.77 -16.73 11.72
CA PRO A 95 -16.54 -18.16 11.80
C PRO A 95 -15.73 -18.54 13.04
N GLU A 96 -16.15 -19.61 13.71
CA GLU A 96 -15.47 -20.10 14.92
C GLU A 96 -13.99 -20.41 14.65
N GLY A 97 -13.10 -19.93 15.52
CA GLY A 97 -11.66 -20.14 15.42
C GLY A 97 -10.93 -19.22 14.43
N ARG A 98 -11.63 -18.31 13.73
CA ARG A 98 -10.96 -17.35 12.85
C ARG A 98 -10.22 -16.28 13.65
N THR A 99 -8.93 -16.13 13.38
CA THR A 99 -8.08 -15.05 13.91
C THR A 99 -7.45 -14.19 12.82
N LYS A 100 -7.47 -14.68 11.58
CA LYS A 100 -6.87 -14.00 10.43
C LYS A 100 -7.76 -12.83 9.97
N PRO A 101 -7.21 -11.61 9.78
CA PRO A 101 -7.95 -10.49 9.20
C PRO A 101 -8.58 -10.83 7.84
N TRP A 102 -9.59 -10.08 7.43
CA TRP A 102 -10.31 -10.34 6.16
C TRP A 102 -9.61 -9.82 4.92
N GLY A 103 -8.47 -9.13 5.04
CA GLY A 103 -7.67 -8.66 3.91
C GLY A 103 -7.76 -7.16 3.66
N THR A 104 -7.05 -6.69 2.63
CA THR A 104 -6.89 -5.26 2.31
C THR A 104 -8.19 -4.62 1.83
N GLY A 105 -9.07 -5.36 1.16
CA GLY A 105 -10.38 -4.84 0.74
C GLY A 105 -11.24 -4.46 1.95
N GLN A 106 -11.28 -5.32 2.98
CA GLN A 106 -11.98 -5.01 4.22
C GLN A 106 -11.33 -3.86 5.00
N ALA A 107 -9.99 -3.76 4.99
CA ALA A 107 -9.28 -2.64 5.60
C ALA A 107 -9.74 -1.30 5.01
N VAL A 108 -9.85 -1.19 3.68
CA VAL A 108 -10.35 0.03 3.02
C VAL A 108 -11.80 0.31 3.38
N LEU A 109 -12.66 -0.71 3.48
CA LEU A 109 -14.05 -0.54 3.90
C LEU A 109 -14.19 0.01 5.33
N ALA A 110 -13.26 -0.30 6.24
CA ALA A 110 -13.25 0.27 7.58
C ALA A 110 -13.16 1.82 7.56
N ALA A 111 -12.56 2.39 6.52
CA ALA A 111 -12.45 3.83 6.32
C ALA A 111 -13.58 4.45 5.46
N LYS A 112 -14.55 3.66 4.99
CA LYS A 112 -15.63 4.12 4.07
C LYS A 112 -16.38 5.35 4.56
N LYS A 113 -16.61 5.46 5.88
CA LYS A 113 -17.32 6.60 6.48
C LYS A 113 -16.48 7.88 6.48
N VAL A 114 -15.16 7.77 6.52
CA VAL A 114 -14.21 8.88 6.63
C VAL A 114 -13.78 9.38 5.24
N ILE A 115 -13.62 8.47 4.27
CA ILE A 115 -13.21 8.81 2.91
C ILE A 115 -14.37 9.48 2.15
N LYS A 116 -14.19 10.74 1.75
CA LYS A 116 -15.16 11.54 0.98
C LYS A 116 -14.58 12.15 -0.30
N THR A 117 -13.33 11.87 -0.59
CA THR A 117 -12.57 12.45 -1.70
C THR A 117 -11.86 11.35 -2.48
N PRO A 118 -11.32 11.61 -3.68
CA PRO A 118 -10.35 10.71 -4.28
C PRO A 118 -9.24 10.41 -3.29
N PHE A 119 -8.75 9.18 -3.33
CA PHE A 119 -7.82 8.67 -2.33
C PHE A 119 -6.81 7.73 -2.96
N ILE A 120 -5.62 7.69 -2.36
CA ILE A 120 -4.61 6.69 -2.64
C ILE A 120 -4.60 5.68 -1.49
N VAL A 121 -4.48 4.40 -1.79
CA VAL A 121 -4.31 3.31 -0.82
C VAL A 121 -2.87 2.84 -0.89
N ILE A 122 -2.20 2.75 0.26
CA ILE A 122 -0.84 2.22 0.37
C ILE A 122 -0.70 1.27 1.58
N ASN A 123 0.31 0.40 1.53
CA ASN A 123 0.75 -0.37 2.69
C ASN A 123 1.55 0.54 3.65
N ALA A 124 1.58 0.20 4.94
CA ALA A 124 2.29 0.97 5.97
C ALA A 124 3.78 0.60 6.12
N ASP A 125 4.20 -0.56 5.63
CA ASP A 125 5.54 -1.14 5.76
C ASP A 125 6.35 -1.13 4.46
N ASP A 126 5.85 -0.40 3.46
CA ASP A 126 6.43 -0.28 2.14
C ASP A 126 6.81 1.18 1.86
N TYR A 127 8.05 1.38 1.43
CA TYR A 127 8.53 2.63 0.86
C TYR A 127 8.25 2.65 -0.64
N TYR A 128 7.65 3.75 -1.12
CA TYR A 128 7.21 3.89 -2.50
C TYR A 128 7.97 4.96 -3.30
N GLY A 129 8.62 5.92 -2.65
CA GLY A 129 9.26 7.06 -3.30
C GLY A 129 8.30 8.12 -3.87
N LYS A 130 8.89 9.26 -4.24
CA LYS A 130 8.19 10.51 -4.53
C LYS A 130 7.41 10.52 -5.85
N GLU A 131 7.95 9.92 -6.91
CA GLU A 131 7.34 9.99 -8.25
C GLU A 131 5.97 9.29 -8.27
N GLY A 132 5.82 8.18 -7.55
CA GLY A 132 4.57 7.44 -7.43
C GLY A 132 3.43 8.27 -6.82
N PHE A 133 3.69 8.92 -5.68
CA PHE A 133 2.71 9.81 -5.04
C PHE A 133 2.33 10.97 -5.94
N LYS A 134 3.31 11.62 -6.57
CA LYS A 134 3.09 12.74 -7.50
C LYS A 134 2.22 12.32 -8.69
N ALA A 135 2.57 11.22 -9.36
CA ALA A 135 1.85 10.75 -10.53
C ALA A 135 0.39 10.38 -10.22
N VAL A 136 0.16 9.65 -9.11
CA VAL A 136 -1.19 9.30 -8.67
C VAL A 136 -1.98 10.55 -8.29
N HIS A 137 -1.38 11.47 -7.53
CA HIS A 137 -2.03 12.71 -7.15
C HIS A 137 -2.45 13.53 -8.38
N GLU A 138 -1.52 13.79 -9.30
CA GLU A 138 -1.77 14.52 -10.54
C GLU A 138 -2.89 13.89 -11.36
N TYR A 139 -2.93 12.56 -11.47
CA TYR A 139 -4.01 11.87 -12.18
C TYR A 139 -5.38 12.07 -11.50
N LEU A 140 -5.45 11.90 -10.18
CA LEU A 140 -6.72 12.01 -9.42
C LEU A 140 -7.27 13.44 -9.45
N VAL A 141 -6.44 14.46 -9.27
CA VAL A 141 -6.90 15.87 -9.28
C VAL A 141 -7.35 16.36 -10.66
N ASN A 142 -6.89 15.70 -11.73
CA ASN A 142 -7.32 15.96 -13.11
C ASN A 142 -8.55 15.12 -13.54
N GLY A 143 -9.26 14.51 -12.58
CA GLY A 143 -10.51 13.80 -12.85
C GLY A 143 -10.34 12.30 -13.17
N GLY A 144 -9.15 11.75 -12.95
CA GLY A 144 -8.92 10.32 -13.00
C GLY A 144 -9.77 9.56 -11.98
N LYS A 145 -10.35 8.43 -12.40
CA LYS A 145 -11.28 7.64 -11.55
C LYS A 145 -10.59 6.51 -10.79
N SER A 146 -9.63 5.88 -11.45
CA SER A 146 -8.94 4.69 -10.98
C SER A 146 -7.57 4.56 -11.67
N CYS A 147 -6.53 4.38 -10.87
CA CYS A 147 -5.17 4.15 -11.32
C CYS A 147 -4.39 3.31 -10.33
N MET A 148 -3.20 2.89 -10.74
CA MET A 148 -2.17 2.36 -9.85
C MET A 148 -0.80 2.91 -10.24
N ALA A 149 0.10 3.00 -9.26
CA ALA A 149 1.51 3.20 -9.55
C ALA A 149 2.12 1.87 -10.01
N GLY A 150 2.64 1.85 -11.24
CA GLY A 150 3.36 0.73 -11.83
C GLY A 150 4.86 0.90 -11.64
N PHE A 151 5.45 0.06 -10.79
CA PHE A 151 6.88 0.09 -10.49
C PHE A 151 7.66 -0.73 -11.50
N VAL A 152 8.83 -0.26 -11.94
CA VAL A 152 9.68 -1.07 -12.81
C VAL A 152 10.24 -2.26 -12.02
N LEU A 153 10.00 -3.49 -12.48
CA LEU A 153 10.34 -4.72 -11.76
C LEU A 153 11.76 -4.72 -11.20
N LYS A 154 12.75 -4.32 -12.00
CA LYS A 154 14.17 -4.29 -11.59
C LYS A 154 14.46 -3.45 -10.34
N ASN A 155 13.63 -2.44 -10.07
CA ASN A 155 13.73 -1.56 -8.91
C ASN A 155 12.99 -2.12 -7.68
N THR A 156 12.40 -3.31 -7.79
CA THR A 156 11.64 -3.96 -6.71
C THR A 156 12.21 -5.33 -6.33
N LEU A 157 13.29 -5.78 -6.99
CA LEU A 157 13.92 -7.06 -6.69
C LEU A 157 14.72 -6.98 -5.38
N SER A 158 14.84 -8.12 -4.69
CA SER A 158 15.70 -8.25 -3.52
C SER A 158 17.01 -8.95 -3.89
N ASP A 159 18.12 -8.51 -3.29
CA ASP A 159 19.39 -9.24 -3.35
C ASP A 159 19.43 -10.43 -2.36
N ASN A 160 18.46 -10.51 -1.43
CA ASN A 160 18.41 -11.51 -0.35
C ASN A 160 17.52 -12.73 -0.67
N GLY A 161 16.84 -12.76 -1.81
CA GLY A 161 16.01 -13.90 -2.20
C GLY A 161 14.91 -13.58 -3.20
N GLY A 162 14.09 -14.60 -3.50
CA GLY A 162 12.98 -14.48 -4.43
C GLY A 162 11.84 -13.62 -3.88
N VAL A 163 11.28 -12.77 -4.74
CA VAL A 163 10.14 -11.90 -4.40
C VAL A 163 8.87 -12.34 -5.13
N THR A 164 7.70 -11.98 -4.59
CA THR A 164 6.42 -12.16 -5.28
C THR A 164 5.91 -10.81 -5.77
N ARG A 165 5.56 -10.71 -7.06
CA ARG A 165 5.08 -9.46 -7.68
C ARG A 165 3.90 -9.72 -8.61
N GLY A 166 2.95 -8.80 -8.65
CA GLY A 166 1.88 -8.78 -9.65
C GLY A 166 2.37 -8.09 -10.92
N ILE A 167 2.78 -8.85 -11.93
CA ILE A 167 3.23 -8.32 -13.22
C ILE A 167 2.01 -7.78 -13.99
N CYS A 168 2.06 -6.49 -14.34
CA CYS A 168 0.98 -5.80 -15.01
C CYS A 168 1.06 -5.99 -16.53
N LYS A 169 -0.01 -6.47 -17.14
CA LYS A 169 -0.23 -6.35 -18.59
C LYS A 169 -1.13 -5.17 -18.87
N MET A 170 -0.88 -4.49 -19.98
CA MET A 170 -1.55 -3.25 -20.32
C MET A 170 -1.91 -3.21 -21.80
N ASP A 171 -2.90 -2.40 -22.15
CA ASP A 171 -3.16 -1.99 -23.53
C ASP A 171 -2.19 -0.88 -24.00
N GLU A 172 -2.31 -0.46 -25.26
CA GLU A 172 -1.48 0.60 -25.86
C GLU A 172 -1.69 1.97 -25.18
N GLN A 173 -2.78 2.15 -24.44
CA GLN A 173 -3.09 3.37 -23.70
C GLN A 173 -2.64 3.29 -22.24
N ASN A 174 -1.86 2.28 -21.84
CA ASN A 174 -1.44 2.04 -20.45
C ASN A 174 -2.62 1.80 -19.49
N ASN A 175 -3.73 1.26 -19.96
CA ASN A 175 -4.76 0.74 -19.07
C ASN A 175 -4.42 -0.72 -18.73
N LEU A 176 -4.55 -1.06 -17.45
CA LEU A 176 -4.33 -2.39 -16.93
C LEU A 176 -5.35 -3.36 -17.53
N THR A 177 -4.86 -4.45 -18.11
CA THR A 177 -5.70 -5.53 -18.66
C THR A 177 -5.66 -6.78 -17.80
N GLU A 178 -4.53 -7.03 -17.13
CA GLU A 178 -4.33 -8.23 -16.31
C GLU A 178 -3.22 -7.97 -15.28
N VAL A 179 -3.33 -8.59 -14.10
CA VAL A 179 -2.23 -8.67 -13.11
C VAL A 179 -1.90 -10.13 -12.89
N VAL A 180 -0.69 -10.54 -13.29
CA VAL A 180 -0.21 -11.91 -13.13
C VAL A 180 0.67 -12.01 -11.90
N GLU A 181 0.15 -12.61 -10.83
CA GLU A 181 0.94 -12.86 -9.62
C GLU A 181 2.03 -13.89 -9.90
N THR A 182 3.28 -13.43 -9.91
CA THR A 182 4.46 -14.26 -10.18
C THR A 182 5.28 -14.37 -8.90
N LYS A 183 5.43 -15.61 -8.42
CA LYS A 183 6.15 -15.93 -7.18
C LYS A 183 7.62 -16.21 -7.49
N ASN A 184 8.45 -16.09 -6.45
CA ASN A 184 9.86 -16.47 -6.48
C ASN A 184 10.68 -15.85 -7.64
N ILE A 185 10.41 -14.57 -7.95
CA ILE A 185 11.22 -13.82 -8.91
C ILE A 185 12.56 -13.52 -8.26
N VAL A 186 13.63 -14.12 -8.79
CA VAL A 186 15.01 -13.93 -8.32
C VAL A 186 15.79 -13.08 -9.31
N LYS A 187 16.69 -12.25 -8.78
CA LYS A 187 17.64 -11.49 -9.58
C LYS A 187 18.76 -12.43 -10.06
N THR A 188 19.11 -12.34 -11.33
CA THR A 188 20.17 -13.15 -11.96
C THR A 188 21.23 -12.23 -12.59
N ALA A 189 22.36 -12.80 -13.01
CA ALA A 189 23.41 -12.04 -13.69
C ALA A 189 22.92 -11.34 -14.98
N ASN A 190 21.88 -11.89 -15.62
CA ASN A 190 21.37 -11.43 -16.91
C ASN A 190 19.99 -10.75 -16.81
N GLY A 191 19.41 -10.59 -15.62
CA GLY A 191 18.09 -10.00 -15.42
C GLY A 191 17.35 -10.56 -14.21
N ALA A 192 16.15 -11.09 -14.45
CA ALA A 192 15.35 -11.76 -13.43
C ALA A 192 14.70 -13.03 -14.00
N GLU A 193 14.45 -14.01 -13.15
CA GLU A 193 13.72 -15.23 -13.53
C GLU A 193 12.77 -15.65 -12.41
N ALA A 194 11.70 -16.35 -12.78
CA ALA A 194 10.81 -17.05 -11.86
C ALA A 194 10.71 -18.50 -12.31
N ASP A 195 11.06 -19.43 -11.42
CA ASP A 195 11.04 -20.87 -11.70
C ASP A 195 11.79 -21.27 -12.99
N GLY A 196 12.93 -20.62 -13.26
CA GLY A 196 13.76 -20.84 -14.44
C GLY A 196 13.25 -20.18 -15.74
N VAL A 197 12.16 -19.42 -15.67
CA VAL A 197 11.62 -18.65 -16.80
C VAL A 197 12.04 -17.19 -16.66
N ALA A 198 12.68 -16.65 -17.70
CA ALA A 198 13.10 -15.25 -17.72
C ALA A 198 11.90 -14.30 -17.60
N VAL A 199 12.04 -13.29 -16.75
CA VAL A 199 11.05 -12.23 -16.55
C VAL A 199 11.64 -10.92 -17.05
N ASP A 200 10.88 -10.17 -17.87
CA ASP A 200 11.33 -8.87 -18.34
C ASP A 200 11.43 -7.88 -17.17
N VAL A 201 12.66 -7.50 -16.85
CA VAL A 201 13.04 -6.58 -15.78
C VAL A 201 12.47 -5.17 -15.95
N ASN A 202 12.01 -4.81 -17.15
CA ASN A 202 11.35 -3.53 -17.43
C ASN A 202 9.82 -3.62 -17.35
N SER A 203 9.26 -4.80 -17.07
CA SER A 203 7.83 -4.96 -16.79
C SER A 203 7.41 -4.08 -15.62
N LEU A 204 6.19 -3.58 -15.66
CA LEU A 204 5.61 -2.88 -14.53
C LEU A 204 4.96 -3.87 -13.57
N VAL A 205 5.12 -3.64 -12.27
CA VAL A 205 4.54 -4.46 -11.22
C VAL A 205 3.68 -3.63 -10.27
N SER A 206 2.64 -4.26 -9.74
CA SER A 206 1.81 -3.69 -8.68
C SER A 206 2.46 -3.92 -7.31
N MET A 207 2.64 -2.82 -6.57
CA MET A 207 3.12 -2.81 -5.18
C MET A 207 2.00 -2.38 -4.21
N ASN A 208 0.75 -2.59 -4.60
CA ASN A 208 -0.44 -2.24 -3.83
C ASN A 208 -0.63 -0.73 -3.55
N MET A 209 -0.17 0.12 -4.47
CA MET A 209 -0.44 1.57 -4.48
C MET A 209 -1.54 1.88 -5.51
N TRP A 210 -2.75 2.15 -5.02
CA TRP A 210 -3.95 2.32 -5.86
C TRP A 210 -4.57 3.70 -5.66
N GLY A 211 -4.78 4.45 -6.73
CA GLY A 211 -5.56 5.69 -6.72
C GLY A 211 -7.01 5.40 -7.11
N LEU A 212 -7.96 5.78 -6.27
CA LEU A 212 -9.37 5.42 -6.37
C LEU A 212 -10.26 6.61 -6.03
N THR A 213 -11.56 6.49 -6.33
CA THR A 213 -12.59 7.49 -6.02
C THR A 213 -13.64 6.91 -5.07
N PRO A 214 -14.39 7.76 -4.33
CA PRO A 214 -15.36 7.29 -3.34
C PRO A 214 -16.38 6.28 -3.89
N ASP A 215 -16.79 6.39 -5.15
CA ASP A 215 -17.72 5.46 -5.81
C ASP A 215 -17.22 4.00 -5.78
N PHE A 216 -15.90 3.79 -5.76
CA PHE A 216 -15.33 2.45 -5.64
C PHE A 216 -15.66 1.78 -4.30
N LEU A 217 -15.90 2.55 -3.23
CA LEU A 217 -16.20 2.00 -1.90
C LEU A 217 -17.56 1.29 -1.85
N ASP A 218 -18.51 1.67 -2.70
CA ASP A 218 -19.78 0.97 -2.82
C ASP A 218 -19.60 -0.34 -3.60
N VAL A 219 -18.83 -0.30 -4.70
CA VAL A 219 -18.47 -1.50 -5.47
C VAL A 219 -17.70 -2.51 -4.60
N LEU A 220 -16.76 -2.02 -3.79
CA LEU A 220 -15.96 -2.83 -2.86
C LEU A 220 -16.83 -3.44 -1.75
N GLU A 221 -17.85 -2.72 -1.26
CA GLU A 221 -18.76 -3.24 -0.23
C GLU A 221 -19.67 -4.35 -0.77
N GLU A 222 -20.22 -4.18 -1.99
CA GLU A 222 -21.01 -5.23 -2.63
C GLU A 222 -20.15 -6.47 -2.95
N GLY A 223 -18.94 -6.27 -3.47
CA GLY A 223 -18.00 -7.36 -3.69
C GLY A 223 -17.62 -8.10 -2.41
N PHE A 224 -17.52 -7.39 -1.28
CA PHE A 224 -17.26 -7.99 0.02
C PHE A 224 -18.42 -8.88 0.50
N LYS A 225 -19.68 -8.47 0.25
CA LYS A 225 -20.86 -9.30 0.53
C LYS A 225 -20.83 -10.58 -0.31
N GLU A 226 -20.59 -10.45 -1.61
CA GLU A 226 -20.49 -11.61 -2.51
C GLU A 226 -19.36 -12.57 -2.10
N PHE A 227 -18.21 -12.04 -1.69
CA PHE A 227 -17.09 -12.84 -1.16
C PHE A 227 -17.50 -13.66 0.06
N PHE A 228 -18.30 -13.10 0.98
CA PHE A 228 -18.82 -13.82 2.15
C PHE A 228 -19.81 -14.93 1.79
N GLU A 229 -20.59 -14.74 0.74
CA GLU A 229 -21.56 -15.74 0.28
C GLU A 229 -20.88 -16.89 -0.48
N LYS A 230 -19.84 -16.60 -1.27
CA LYS A 230 -19.25 -17.54 -2.22
C LYS A 230 -17.95 -18.18 -1.76
N GLU A 231 -17.02 -17.38 -1.22
CA GLU A 231 -15.64 -17.82 -0.96
C GLU A 231 -15.42 -18.24 0.49
N VAL A 232 -15.98 -17.48 1.44
CA VAL A 232 -15.81 -17.76 2.87
C VAL A 232 -16.29 -19.16 3.28
N PRO A 233 -17.41 -19.72 2.76
CA PRO A 233 -17.82 -21.09 3.12
C PRO A 233 -16.80 -22.16 2.74
N GLY A 234 -16.06 -21.96 1.65
CA GLY A 234 -15.03 -22.90 1.19
C GLY A 234 -13.72 -22.82 1.98
N ASN A 235 -13.42 -21.66 2.58
CA ASN A 235 -12.18 -21.44 3.34
C ASN A 235 -12.36 -20.45 4.52
N PRO A 236 -13.21 -20.76 5.50
CA PRO A 236 -13.69 -19.77 6.48
C PRO A 236 -12.59 -19.20 7.38
N LEU A 237 -11.50 -19.93 7.58
CA LEU A 237 -10.39 -19.54 8.45
C LEU A 237 -9.29 -18.75 7.75
N LYS A 238 -9.15 -18.88 6.42
CA LYS A 238 -8.00 -18.31 5.68
C LYS A 238 -8.34 -17.47 4.47
N ALA A 239 -9.59 -17.46 4.00
CA ALA A 239 -10.02 -16.61 2.89
C ALA A 239 -9.73 -15.14 3.18
N GLU A 240 -9.26 -14.40 2.16
CA GLU A 240 -8.92 -12.99 2.22
C GLU A 240 -9.52 -12.24 1.04
N TYR A 241 -10.16 -11.13 1.32
CA TYR A 241 -10.68 -10.18 0.35
C TYR A 241 -9.62 -9.11 0.07
N LEU A 242 -8.92 -9.26 -1.05
CA LEU A 242 -7.77 -8.42 -1.43
C LEU A 242 -8.13 -7.49 -2.59
N ILE A 243 -7.76 -6.21 -2.45
CA ILE A 243 -7.94 -5.18 -3.49
C ILE A 243 -7.42 -5.63 -4.87
N PRO A 244 -6.17 -6.12 -5.03
CA PRO A 244 -5.66 -6.50 -6.35
C PRO A 244 -6.46 -7.62 -7.02
N ILE A 245 -6.93 -8.61 -6.25
CA ILE A 245 -7.75 -9.71 -6.76
C ILE A 245 -9.10 -9.18 -7.24
N PHE A 246 -9.78 -8.40 -6.38
CA PHE A 246 -11.09 -7.86 -6.71
C PHE A 246 -11.06 -6.89 -7.90
N ILE A 247 -10.04 -6.02 -7.99
CA ILE A 247 -9.84 -5.17 -9.17
C ILE A 247 -9.60 -6.02 -10.41
N GLY A 248 -8.82 -7.10 -10.32
CA GLY A 248 -8.63 -8.06 -11.40
C GLY A 248 -9.95 -8.63 -11.92
N GLU A 249 -10.82 -9.10 -11.03
CA GLU A 249 -12.16 -9.60 -11.38
C GLU A 249 -13.01 -8.54 -12.08
N LEU A 250 -12.97 -7.29 -11.62
CA LEU A 250 -13.70 -6.18 -12.25
C LEU A 250 -13.17 -5.84 -13.65
N LEU A 251 -11.85 -5.94 -13.86
CA LEU A 251 -11.22 -5.76 -15.17
C LEU A 251 -11.65 -6.86 -16.15
N GLU A 252 -11.61 -8.13 -15.73
CA GLU A 252 -12.05 -9.26 -16.54
C GLU A 252 -13.53 -9.16 -16.94
N GLN A 253 -14.36 -8.63 -16.06
CA GLN A 253 -15.79 -8.39 -16.31
C GLN A 253 -16.07 -7.12 -17.12
N GLY A 254 -15.05 -6.32 -17.46
CA GLY A 254 -15.21 -5.03 -18.14
C GLY A 254 -15.96 -3.97 -17.33
N LYS A 255 -16.03 -4.13 -16.00
CA LYS A 255 -16.75 -3.24 -15.08
C LYS A 255 -15.90 -2.07 -14.58
N MET A 256 -14.58 -2.14 -14.76
CA MET A 256 -13.64 -1.12 -14.35
C MET A 256 -12.54 -0.95 -15.40
N SER A 257 -11.88 0.21 -15.40
CA SER A 257 -10.64 0.45 -16.11
C SER A 257 -9.65 1.06 -15.13
N VAL A 258 -8.39 0.63 -15.15
CA VAL A 258 -7.37 1.17 -14.25
C VAL A 258 -6.21 1.69 -15.08
N LYS A 259 -5.86 2.96 -14.90
CA LYS A 259 -4.67 3.54 -15.52
C LYS A 259 -3.41 3.10 -14.79
N VAL A 260 -2.41 2.59 -15.50
CA VAL A 260 -1.09 2.31 -14.92
C VAL A 260 -0.20 3.53 -15.10
N LEU A 261 0.28 4.07 -13.99
CA LEU A 261 1.15 5.25 -13.93
C LEU A 261 2.57 4.77 -13.62
N LYS A 262 3.44 4.76 -14.62
CA LYS A 262 4.81 4.30 -14.46
C LYS A 262 5.56 5.23 -13.49
N THR A 263 6.27 4.63 -12.54
CA THR A 263 7.29 5.29 -11.70
C THR A 263 8.64 4.59 -11.86
N ASN A 264 9.74 5.36 -11.81
CA ASN A 264 11.09 4.80 -11.73
C ASN A 264 11.63 4.80 -10.30
N ASP A 265 10.80 5.12 -9.30
CA ASP A 265 11.15 4.99 -7.89
C ASP A 265 11.62 3.57 -7.56
N THR A 266 12.44 3.50 -6.52
CA THR A 266 12.77 2.24 -5.86
C THR A 266 11.70 1.93 -4.83
N TRP A 267 11.33 0.66 -4.75
CA TRP A 267 10.42 0.18 -3.71
C TRP A 267 11.21 -0.66 -2.69
N TYR A 268 10.94 -0.44 -1.41
CA TYR A 268 11.48 -1.25 -0.33
C TYR A 268 10.33 -1.70 0.58
N GLY A 269 10.12 -3.01 0.69
CA GLY A 269 9.19 -3.55 1.69
C GLY A 269 9.97 -4.20 2.80
N MET A 270 9.64 -3.88 4.04
CA MET A 270 10.32 -4.43 5.21
C MET A 270 9.85 -5.86 5.50
N THR A 271 9.74 -6.76 4.51
CA THR A 271 8.96 -8.02 4.64
C THR A 271 9.51 -8.97 5.72
N TYR A 272 10.83 -9.06 5.82
CA TYR A 272 11.55 -9.91 6.77
C TYR A 272 12.42 -9.09 7.72
N HIS A 273 12.75 -9.64 8.89
CA HIS A 273 13.63 -8.96 9.85
C HIS A 273 15.04 -8.74 9.27
N GLU A 274 15.47 -9.66 8.42
CA GLU A 274 16.74 -9.62 7.70
C GLU A 274 16.81 -8.46 6.69
N ASP A 275 15.67 -7.95 6.22
CA ASP A 275 15.63 -6.84 5.27
C ASP A 275 15.91 -5.49 5.95
N VAL A 276 15.74 -5.39 7.27
CA VAL A 276 15.83 -4.12 8.03
C VAL A 276 17.17 -3.42 7.82
N ALA A 277 18.27 -4.16 7.85
CA ALA A 277 19.61 -3.58 7.67
C ALA A 277 19.78 -2.98 6.26
N ALA A 278 19.30 -3.68 5.23
CA ALA A 278 19.36 -3.21 3.84
C ALA A 278 18.43 -2.02 3.60
N VAL A 279 17.25 -2.01 4.23
CA VAL A 279 16.33 -0.87 4.20
C VAL A 279 16.96 0.35 4.87
N LYS A 280 17.52 0.21 6.09
CA LYS A 280 18.23 1.30 6.80
C LYS A 280 19.39 1.88 5.99
N ASP A 281 20.20 1.03 5.36
CA ASP A 281 21.29 1.45 4.47
C ASP A 281 20.77 2.23 3.25
N SER A 282 19.62 1.82 2.70
CA SER A 282 18.97 2.53 1.59
C SER A 282 18.50 3.93 2.01
N PHE A 283 17.87 4.08 3.18
CA PHE A 283 17.47 5.38 3.73
C PHE A 283 18.67 6.27 4.03
N MET A 284 19.73 5.73 4.61
CA MET A 284 20.98 6.47 4.83
C MET A 284 21.54 7.05 3.52
N LYS A 285 21.59 6.24 2.45
CA LYS A 285 22.03 6.70 1.13
C LYS A 285 21.11 7.77 0.53
N MET A 286 19.80 7.69 0.79
CA MET A 286 18.85 8.72 0.33
C MET A 286 19.07 10.05 1.04
N LEU A 287 19.36 10.04 2.34
CA LEU A 287 19.74 11.22 3.12
C LEU A 287 21.09 11.80 2.65
N GLU A 288 22.11 10.96 2.45
CA GLU A 288 23.43 11.39 1.94
C GLU A 288 23.37 12.03 0.55
N LYS A 289 22.46 11.54 -0.30
CA LYS A 289 22.21 12.08 -1.65
C LYS A 289 21.31 13.31 -1.65
N GLY A 290 20.77 13.72 -0.50
CA GLY A 290 19.85 14.85 -0.38
C GLY A 290 18.48 14.61 -1.01
N VAL A 291 18.05 13.35 -1.16
CA VAL A 291 16.68 13.01 -1.57
C VAL A 291 15.68 13.43 -0.49
N TYR A 292 16.10 13.30 0.77
CA TYR A 292 15.40 13.77 1.97
C TYR A 292 16.34 14.62 2.81
N GLN A 293 15.77 15.59 3.54
CA GLN A 293 16.49 16.35 4.55
C GLN A 293 16.62 15.55 5.86
N ALA A 294 17.64 15.86 6.65
CA ALA A 294 17.81 15.23 7.98
C ALA A 294 16.65 15.57 8.93
N ASP A 295 16.13 16.80 8.83
CA ASP A 295 14.82 17.17 9.34
C ASP A 295 13.80 16.93 8.23
N LEU A 296 13.17 15.75 8.25
CA LEU A 296 12.43 15.17 7.12
C LEU A 296 11.36 16.11 6.54
N PHE A 297 10.74 16.95 7.36
CA PHE A 297 9.62 17.81 6.93
C PHE A 297 10.03 19.28 6.74
N SER A 298 11.32 19.60 6.80
CA SER A 298 11.83 20.98 6.76
C SER A 298 11.73 21.66 5.39
N ASP A 299 11.53 20.89 4.32
CA ASP A 299 11.44 21.33 2.92
C ASP A 299 10.01 21.37 2.36
N LEU A 300 9.00 21.14 3.20
CA LEU A 300 7.56 21.20 2.86
C LEU A 300 6.92 22.59 3.02
#